data_AF-A0A3B9P563-F1
#
_entry.id   AF-A0A3B9P563-F1
#
_cell.length_a   1.000
_cell.length_b   1.000
_cell.length_c   1.000
_cell.angle_alpha   90.00
_cell.angle_beta   90.00
_cell.angle_gamma   90.00
#
_symmetry.space_group_name_H-M   'P 1'
#
loop_
_entity.id
_entity.type
_entity.pdbx_description
1 polymer ?
#
loop_
_entity_poly.entity_id
_entity_poly.type
_entity_poly.pdbx_seq_one_letter_code
_entity_poly.pdbx_strand_id
1 'polypeptide(L)'
;MRRVLFMGALSAIALSSCNPQEEMHTEKNHSDFQWQVDRFADIKVLRYKIPSWDDLTPQQRIYAYHLTQAGLAGRDIMWDCNYRHNLEIRRSLEAIISSENVDKESAAYSDFVVYAKRVFFANGIHHHYSNTKFAAEFDQDWFLQTLADLNIELSEEAQRAIFDPSFDAKKVNRADGVDLLLSSAVNFYAPNITQAEAEAFYAAKENADPTRPVSHGLNSRLSRDKNGEIYEEVFSARGRYASSIKEIMG
;
A
#
# COMPACT_ATOMS: atom_id res chain seq x y z
N MET A 1 70.71 -10.34 48.61
CA MET A 1 70.65 -11.08 47.31
C MET A 1 69.41 -11.95 47.38
N ARG A 2 68.44 -12.01 46.47
CA ARG A 2 68.24 -11.56 45.08
C ARG A 2 66.79 -11.08 44.96
N ARG A 3 66.56 -10.04 44.14
CA ARG A 3 65.24 -9.55 43.72
C ARG A 3 64.61 -10.52 42.72
N VAL A 4 63.30 -10.75 42.82
CA VAL A 4 62.44 -11.03 41.66
C VAL A 4 61.09 -10.37 41.90
N LEU A 5 60.83 -9.30 41.13
CA LEU A 5 59.51 -8.74 40.85
C LEU A 5 58.78 -9.72 39.93
N PHE A 6 57.48 -9.96 40.12
CA PHE A 6 56.58 -10.19 38.99
C PHE A 6 55.21 -9.57 39.21
N MET A 7 54.93 -8.65 38.30
CA MET A 7 53.73 -7.85 38.01
C MET A 7 52.55 -8.78 37.68
N GLY A 8 51.42 -8.63 38.37
CA GLY A 8 50.14 -9.24 37.98
C GLY A 8 49.25 -8.20 37.31
N ALA A 9 49.18 -8.21 35.99
CA ALA A 9 48.32 -7.34 35.20
C ALA A 9 46.91 -7.95 35.08
N LEU A 10 45.88 -7.23 35.54
CA LEU A 10 44.48 -7.49 35.16
C LEU A 10 44.28 -7.01 33.72
N SER A 11 44.06 -7.94 32.80
CA SER A 11 43.58 -7.62 31.44
C SER A 11 42.06 -7.52 31.45
N ALA A 12 41.53 -6.31 31.34
CA ALA A 12 40.14 -6.08 30.95
C ALA A 12 40.05 -6.17 29.42
N ILE A 13 39.29 -7.14 28.91
CA ILE A 13 39.01 -7.29 27.49
C ILE A 13 37.96 -6.24 27.11
N ALA A 14 38.39 -5.15 26.48
CA ALA A 14 37.50 -4.21 25.81
C ALA A 14 37.10 -4.79 24.44
N LEU A 15 35.80 -5.05 24.26
CA LEU A 15 35.22 -5.40 22.96
C LEU A 15 35.14 -4.13 22.10
N SER A 16 36.23 -3.81 21.40
CA SER A 16 36.21 -2.82 20.32
C SER A 16 35.65 -3.47 19.05
N SER A 17 34.35 -3.30 18.82
CA SER A 17 33.74 -3.54 17.52
C SER A 17 34.20 -2.42 16.57
N CYS A 18 35.07 -2.74 15.63
CA CYS A 18 35.37 -1.89 14.49
C CYS A 18 34.11 -1.72 13.64
N ASN A 19 33.42 -0.61 13.82
CA ASN A 19 32.61 -0.02 12.76
C ASN A 19 33.26 1.34 12.48
N PRO A 20 33.81 1.62 11.28
CA PRO A 20 34.10 2.99 10.91
C PRO A 20 32.78 3.75 11.05
N GLN A 21 32.75 4.78 11.91
CA GLN A 21 31.66 5.73 11.91
C GLN A 21 31.62 6.35 10.52
N GLU A 22 30.73 5.87 9.65
CA GLU A 22 30.12 6.73 8.65
C GLU A 22 29.37 7.79 9.46
N GLU A 23 30.05 8.91 9.72
CA GLU A 23 29.37 10.12 10.12
C GLU A 23 28.36 10.43 9.03
N MET A 24 27.08 10.27 9.37
CA MET A 24 25.98 10.72 8.53
C MET A 24 26.13 12.24 8.42
N HIS A 25 26.74 12.70 7.33
CA HIS A 25 26.93 14.11 7.04
C HIS A 25 25.56 14.76 6.86
N THR A 26 25.00 15.29 7.95
CA THR A 26 23.90 16.25 7.87
C THR A 26 24.43 17.50 7.19
N GLU A 27 23.98 17.78 5.95
CA GLU A 27 24.33 19.00 5.22
C GLU A 27 24.10 20.23 6.12
N LYS A 28 25.16 21.01 6.38
CA LYS A 28 25.09 22.27 7.15
C LYS A 28 24.57 23.46 6.33
N ASN A 29 24.20 23.24 5.07
CA ASN A 29 23.59 24.25 4.23
C ASN A 29 22.07 24.04 4.23
N HIS A 30 21.33 25.01 4.74
CA HIS A 30 19.89 25.12 4.46
C HIS A 30 19.73 25.31 2.95
N SER A 31 19.62 24.21 2.21
CA SER A 31 19.34 24.27 0.78
C SER A 31 17.94 24.85 0.56
N ASP A 32 17.73 25.60 -0.53
CA ASP A 32 16.42 26.03 -1.06
C ASP A 32 15.46 24.87 -1.42
N PHE A 33 15.83 23.64 -1.04
CA PHE A 33 15.03 22.44 -1.22
C PHE A 33 13.75 22.51 -0.40
N GLN A 34 12.64 22.72 -1.09
CA GLN A 34 11.31 22.64 -0.48
C GLN A 34 11.01 21.19 -0.09
N TRP A 35 11.07 20.86 1.20
CA TRP A 35 10.82 19.50 1.69
C TRP A 35 9.34 19.11 1.61
N GLN A 36 8.46 20.07 1.88
CA GLN A 36 7.01 19.88 1.81
C GLN A 36 6.53 20.17 0.39
N VAL A 37 5.79 19.23 -0.19
CA VAL A 37 5.19 19.32 -1.53
C VAL A 37 3.74 19.80 -1.43
N ASP A 38 3.00 19.28 -0.46
CA ASP A 38 1.58 19.55 -0.32
C ASP A 38 1.10 19.32 1.12
N ARG A 39 -0.06 19.88 1.47
CA ARG A 39 -0.79 19.61 2.71
C ARG A 39 -2.29 19.68 2.45
N PHE A 40 -3.01 18.63 2.79
CA PHE A 40 -4.46 18.51 2.65
C PHE A 40 -5.00 17.60 3.76
N ALA A 41 -6.21 17.89 4.26
CA ALA A 41 -6.77 17.20 5.41
C ALA A 41 -5.74 17.06 6.55
N ASP A 42 -5.52 15.84 7.04
CA ASP A 42 -4.55 15.46 8.05
C ASP A 42 -3.20 14.99 7.48
N ILE A 43 -2.97 15.12 6.18
CA ILE A 43 -1.81 14.60 5.45
C ILE A 43 -0.85 15.73 5.06
N LYS A 44 0.45 15.46 5.22
CA LYS A 44 1.55 16.28 4.68
C LYS A 44 2.37 15.43 3.72
N VAL A 45 2.50 15.88 2.47
CA VAL A 45 3.34 15.22 1.47
C VAL A 45 4.73 15.82 1.51
N LEU A 46 5.74 14.96 1.70
CA LEU A 46 7.14 15.34 1.74
C LEU A 46 7.88 14.72 0.56
N ARG A 47 9.00 15.32 0.17
CA ARG A 47 9.98 14.74 -0.76
C ARG A 47 11.35 14.67 -0.10
N TYR A 48 12.19 13.75 -0.57
CA TYR A 48 13.53 13.51 -0.03
C TYR A 48 14.58 13.61 -1.14
N LYS A 49 15.82 13.93 -0.77
CA LYS A 49 16.98 13.85 -1.66
C LYS A 49 17.55 12.43 -1.64
N ILE A 50 18.26 12.06 -2.71
CA ILE A 50 19.09 10.85 -2.77
C ILE A 50 20.55 11.32 -2.90
N PRO A 51 21.25 11.66 -1.80
CA PRO A 51 22.50 12.42 -1.86
C PRO A 51 23.65 11.73 -2.60
N SER A 52 23.70 10.40 -2.57
CA SER A 52 24.76 9.60 -3.19
C SER A 52 24.37 8.99 -4.54
N TRP A 53 23.36 9.54 -5.21
CA TRP A 53 22.95 9.06 -6.53
C TRP A 53 24.07 9.22 -7.57
N ASP A 54 24.79 10.35 -7.52
CA ASP A 54 25.85 10.66 -8.47
C ASP A 54 27.14 9.85 -8.22
N ASP A 55 27.28 9.25 -7.03
CA ASP A 55 28.39 8.36 -6.69
C ASP A 55 28.26 6.97 -7.35
N LEU A 56 27.06 6.62 -7.82
CA LEU A 56 26.80 5.34 -8.48
C LEU A 56 27.48 5.27 -9.85
N THR A 57 28.09 4.13 -10.17
CA THR A 57 28.53 3.82 -11.53
C THR A 57 27.34 3.76 -12.50
N PRO A 58 27.55 3.93 -13.82
CA PRO A 58 26.48 3.79 -14.80
C PRO A 58 25.68 2.48 -14.66
N GLN A 59 26.37 1.35 -14.41
CA GLN A 59 25.73 0.05 -14.25
C GLN A 59 24.85 -0.03 -12.98
N GLN A 60 25.30 0.57 -11.87
CA GLN A 60 24.51 0.64 -10.64
C GLN A 60 23.26 1.51 -10.80
N ARG A 61 23.35 2.62 -11.55
CA ARG A 61 22.19 3.47 -11.85
C ARG A 61 21.16 2.74 -12.71
N ILE A 62 21.61 2.00 -13.73
CA ILE A 62 20.74 1.14 -14.54
C ILE A 62 20.06 0.08 -13.68
N TYR A 63 20.82 -0.58 -12.79
CA TYR A 63 20.25 -1.58 -11.88
C TYR A 63 19.21 -0.97 -10.93
N ALA A 64 19.52 0.16 -10.28
CA ALA A 64 18.60 0.88 -9.41
C ALA A 64 17.35 1.36 -10.16
N TYR A 65 17.49 1.81 -11.40
CA TYR A 65 16.38 2.17 -12.27
C TYR A 65 15.43 0.98 -12.48
N HIS A 66 15.94 -0.19 -12.89
CA HIS A 66 15.10 -1.37 -13.12
C HIS A 66 14.43 -1.87 -11.84
N LEU A 67 15.11 -1.85 -10.69
CA LEU A 67 14.47 -2.16 -9.41
C LEU A 67 13.34 -1.18 -9.07
N THR A 68 13.52 0.09 -9.40
CA THR A 68 12.48 1.11 -9.20
C THR A 68 11.29 0.86 -10.12
N GLN A 69 11.52 0.56 -11.39
CA GLN A 69 10.44 0.23 -12.34
C GLN A 69 9.65 -1.00 -11.87
N ALA A 70 10.34 -2.06 -11.43
CA ALA A 70 9.70 -3.25 -10.85
C ALA A 70 8.85 -2.90 -9.61
N GLY A 71 9.34 -2.02 -8.72
CA GLY A 71 8.57 -1.53 -7.58
C GLY A 71 7.31 -0.75 -7.98
N LEU A 72 7.40 0.10 -9.00
CA LEU A 72 6.28 0.92 -9.49
C LEU A 72 5.20 0.09 -10.20
N ALA A 73 5.59 -0.97 -10.92
CA ALA A 73 4.68 -1.87 -11.61
C ALA A 73 3.71 -2.61 -10.65
N GLY A 74 4.05 -2.70 -9.36
CA GLY A 74 3.21 -3.27 -8.32
C GLY A 74 2.09 -2.38 -7.78
N ARG A 75 2.00 -1.10 -8.21
CA ARG A 75 1.02 -0.12 -7.69
C ARG A 75 -0.40 -0.68 -7.72
N ASP A 76 -0.86 -1.16 -8.87
CA ASP A 76 -2.26 -1.56 -9.07
C ASP A 76 -2.64 -2.81 -8.27
N ILE A 77 -1.66 -3.69 -7.98
CA ILE A 77 -1.85 -4.84 -7.09
C ILE A 77 -2.24 -4.36 -5.69
N MET A 78 -1.54 -3.36 -5.15
CA MET A 78 -1.82 -2.83 -3.81
C MET A 78 -3.22 -2.18 -3.74
N TRP A 79 -3.61 -1.44 -4.79
CA TRP A 79 -4.93 -0.82 -4.86
C TRP A 79 -6.05 -1.87 -4.83
N ASP A 80 -5.94 -2.91 -5.64
CA ASP A 80 -6.93 -3.99 -5.69
C ASP A 80 -6.96 -4.82 -4.41
N CYS A 81 -5.80 -5.16 -3.83
CA CYS A 81 -5.70 -5.85 -2.54
C CYS A 81 -6.34 -5.03 -1.40
N ASN A 82 -6.19 -3.69 -1.41
CA ASN A 82 -6.79 -2.85 -0.40
C ASN A 82 -8.33 -2.85 -0.47
N TYR A 83 -8.93 -2.90 -1.67
CA TYR A 83 -10.38 -2.94 -1.84
C TYR A 83 -10.78 -3.20 -3.30
N ARG A 84 -11.81 -4.05 -3.50
CA ARG A 84 -12.23 -4.54 -4.83
C ARG A 84 -12.72 -3.46 -5.82
N HIS A 85 -13.16 -2.29 -5.33
CA HIS A 85 -13.62 -1.18 -6.20
C HIS A 85 -12.56 -0.07 -6.36
N ASN A 86 -11.41 -0.17 -5.72
CA ASN A 86 -10.41 0.90 -5.69
C ASN A 86 -9.90 1.30 -7.08
N LEU A 87 -9.63 0.33 -7.97
CA LEU A 87 -9.12 0.63 -9.31
C LEU A 87 -10.17 1.34 -10.18
N GLU A 88 -11.43 0.99 -10.03
CA GLU A 88 -12.54 1.65 -10.71
C GLU A 88 -12.70 3.09 -10.21
N ILE A 89 -12.82 3.28 -8.90
CA ILE A 89 -12.94 4.59 -8.26
C ILE A 89 -11.74 5.47 -8.64
N ARG A 90 -10.51 4.92 -8.57
CA ARG A 90 -9.30 5.65 -8.93
C ARG A 90 -9.36 6.20 -10.35
N ARG A 91 -9.77 5.37 -11.33
CA ARG A 91 -9.88 5.78 -12.73
C ARG A 91 -10.89 6.92 -12.91
N SER A 92 -12.02 6.88 -12.21
CA SER A 92 -13.01 7.96 -12.22
C SER A 92 -12.44 9.26 -11.64
N LEU A 93 -11.71 9.20 -10.52
CA LEU A 93 -11.04 10.37 -9.93
C LEU A 93 -9.95 10.93 -10.86
N GLU A 94 -9.11 10.05 -11.42
CA GLU A 94 -8.05 10.40 -12.37
C GLU A 94 -8.64 11.07 -13.62
N ALA A 95 -9.77 10.59 -14.14
CA ALA A 95 -10.46 11.16 -15.29
C ALA A 95 -10.95 12.60 -15.04
N ILE A 96 -11.62 12.84 -13.91
CA ILE A 96 -12.09 14.20 -13.53
C ILE A 96 -10.91 15.16 -13.38
N ILE A 97 -9.84 14.75 -12.69
CA ILE A 97 -8.65 15.60 -12.44
C ILE A 97 -7.91 15.93 -13.74
N SER A 98 -7.85 14.96 -14.66
CA SER A 98 -7.11 15.09 -15.92
C SER A 98 -7.90 15.83 -17.00
N SER A 99 -9.21 15.98 -16.83
CA SER A 99 -10.07 16.67 -17.77
C SER A 99 -9.80 18.18 -17.81
N GLU A 100 -9.79 18.74 -19.02
CA GLU A 100 -9.76 20.19 -19.26
C GLU A 100 -11.17 20.79 -19.23
N ASN A 101 -12.21 19.97 -19.34
CA ASN A 101 -13.62 20.40 -19.35
C ASN A 101 -14.20 20.59 -17.94
N VAL A 102 -13.43 20.27 -16.90
CA VAL A 102 -13.83 20.44 -15.50
C VAL A 102 -13.26 21.75 -14.97
N ASP A 103 -14.11 22.62 -14.43
CA ASP A 103 -13.69 23.86 -13.78
C ASP A 103 -13.01 23.58 -12.43
N LYS A 104 -11.68 23.69 -12.43
CA LYS A 104 -10.81 23.40 -11.28
C LYS A 104 -10.81 24.51 -10.23
N GLU A 105 -11.40 25.66 -10.52
CA GLU A 105 -11.54 26.78 -9.60
C GLU A 105 -12.92 26.80 -8.90
N SER A 106 -13.82 25.88 -9.31
CA SER A 106 -15.15 25.76 -8.71
C SER A 106 -15.10 25.22 -7.28
N ALA A 107 -16.03 25.67 -6.43
CA ALA A 107 -16.19 25.17 -5.07
C ALA A 107 -16.50 23.66 -5.02
N ALA A 108 -17.23 23.14 -6.02
CA ALA A 108 -17.50 21.71 -6.11
C ALA A 108 -16.21 20.89 -6.32
N TYR A 109 -15.29 21.40 -7.15
CA TYR A 109 -14.00 20.76 -7.40
C TYR A 109 -13.06 20.83 -6.19
N SER A 110 -13.09 21.91 -5.40
CA SER A 110 -12.16 22.07 -4.27
C SER A 110 -12.30 20.99 -3.20
N ASP A 111 -13.53 20.58 -2.88
CA ASP A 111 -13.74 19.51 -1.90
C ASP A 111 -13.48 18.12 -2.51
N PHE A 112 -13.89 17.93 -3.77
CA PHE A 112 -13.59 16.72 -4.53
C PHE A 112 -12.09 16.43 -4.59
N VAL A 113 -11.27 17.44 -4.90
CA VAL A 113 -9.82 17.22 -5.07
C VAL A 113 -9.15 16.87 -3.74
N VAL A 114 -9.68 17.36 -2.60
CA VAL A 114 -9.21 16.93 -1.27
C VAL A 114 -9.53 15.46 -1.03
N TYR A 115 -10.76 15.01 -1.34
CA TYR A 115 -11.12 13.59 -1.26
C TYR A 115 -10.22 12.74 -2.17
N ALA A 116 -10.05 13.13 -3.43
CA ALA A 116 -9.23 12.39 -4.38
C ALA A 116 -7.77 12.27 -3.93
N LYS A 117 -7.18 13.35 -3.41
CA LYS A 117 -5.82 13.34 -2.84
C LYS A 117 -5.69 12.35 -1.66
N ARG A 118 -6.69 12.28 -0.77
CA ARG A 118 -6.72 11.30 0.32
C ARG A 118 -6.75 9.86 -0.21
N VAL A 119 -7.56 9.61 -1.24
CA VAL A 119 -7.66 8.30 -1.91
C VAL A 119 -6.32 7.89 -2.52
N PHE A 120 -5.66 8.80 -3.25
CA PHE A 120 -4.33 8.54 -3.81
C PHE A 120 -3.27 8.27 -2.76
N PHE A 121 -3.25 9.06 -1.69
CA PHE A 121 -2.27 8.90 -0.62
C PHE A 121 -2.44 7.56 0.11
N ALA A 122 -3.68 7.12 0.30
CA ALA A 122 -3.97 5.89 1.05
C ALA A 122 -3.98 4.61 0.20
N ASN A 123 -3.77 4.72 -1.13
CA ASN A 123 -3.97 3.63 -2.09
C ASN A 123 -5.38 3.00 -2.00
N GLY A 124 -6.41 3.85 -1.82
CA GLY A 124 -7.80 3.43 -1.70
C GLY A 124 -8.67 4.37 -0.87
N ILE A 125 -9.97 4.04 -0.75
CA ILE A 125 -10.97 4.89 -0.08
C ILE A 125 -10.98 4.83 1.45
N HIS A 126 -10.03 4.10 2.05
CA HIS A 126 -9.91 3.94 3.49
C HIS A 126 -8.65 4.59 4.02
N HIS A 127 -8.74 5.21 5.19
CA HIS A 127 -7.64 5.86 5.85
C HIS A 127 -6.49 4.88 6.13
N HIS A 128 -5.29 5.21 5.64
CA HIS A 128 -4.09 4.38 5.72
C HIS A 128 -3.69 3.93 7.14
N TYR A 129 -3.91 4.74 8.18
CA TYR A 129 -3.72 4.32 9.58
C TYR A 129 -4.98 3.71 10.25
N SER A 130 -6.09 4.45 10.34
CA SER A 130 -7.27 4.00 11.11
C SER A 130 -8.10 2.92 10.43
N ASN A 131 -7.88 2.67 9.13
CA ASN A 131 -8.69 1.79 8.28
C ASN A 131 -10.15 2.24 8.06
N THR A 132 -10.58 3.35 8.67
CA THR A 132 -11.93 3.90 8.46
C THR A 132 -12.07 4.46 7.06
N LYS A 133 -13.22 4.24 6.43
CA LYS A 133 -13.55 4.84 5.14
C LYS A 133 -13.55 6.37 5.20
N PHE A 134 -13.05 7.02 4.16
CA PHE A 134 -13.15 8.47 4.04
C PHE A 134 -14.60 8.88 3.79
N ALA A 135 -15.07 9.91 4.50
CA ALA A 135 -16.32 10.58 4.16
C ALA A 135 -16.14 11.33 2.82
N ALA A 136 -17.11 11.16 1.93
CA ALA A 136 -17.22 11.94 0.69
C ALA A 136 -17.83 13.31 1.02
N GLU A 137 -16.98 14.25 1.42
CA GLU A 137 -17.38 15.62 1.79
C GLU A 137 -17.45 16.54 0.56
N PHE A 138 -17.94 16.03 -0.57
CA PHE A 138 -18.12 16.76 -1.82
C PHE A 138 -19.50 16.46 -2.41
N ASP A 139 -19.95 17.30 -3.34
CA ASP A 139 -21.27 17.18 -3.97
C ASP A 139 -21.37 15.91 -4.83
N GLN A 140 -22.26 14.99 -4.41
CA GLN A 140 -22.51 13.72 -5.08
C GLN A 140 -23.13 13.93 -6.47
N ASP A 141 -24.10 14.83 -6.60
CA ASP A 141 -24.81 15.07 -7.87
C ASP A 141 -23.84 15.69 -8.89
N TRP A 142 -23.02 16.65 -8.44
CA TRP A 142 -21.95 17.21 -9.27
C TRP A 142 -20.98 16.13 -9.75
N PHE A 143 -20.54 15.23 -8.86
CA PHE A 143 -19.59 14.18 -9.21
C PHE A 143 -20.18 13.20 -10.24
N LEU A 144 -21.41 12.73 -10.01
CA LEU A 144 -22.07 11.80 -10.93
C LEU A 144 -22.38 12.46 -12.28
N GLN A 145 -22.82 13.71 -12.28
CA GLN A 145 -23.03 14.47 -13.53
C GLN A 145 -21.71 14.68 -14.28
N THR A 146 -20.64 15.04 -13.57
CA THR A 146 -19.32 15.22 -14.18
C THR A 146 -18.82 13.92 -14.82
N LEU A 147 -19.01 12.78 -14.18
CA LEU A 147 -18.67 11.48 -14.78
C LEU A 147 -19.52 11.19 -16.03
N ALA A 148 -20.82 11.48 -15.98
CA ALA A 148 -21.72 11.32 -17.13
C ALA A 148 -21.29 12.20 -18.31
N ASP A 149 -20.94 13.46 -18.07
CA ASP A 149 -20.46 14.40 -19.11
C ASP A 149 -19.14 13.92 -19.74
N LEU A 150 -18.31 13.20 -18.98
CA LEU A 150 -17.07 12.58 -19.45
C LEU A 150 -17.27 11.19 -20.07
N ASN A 151 -18.50 10.68 -20.13
CA ASN A 151 -18.84 9.32 -20.56
C ASN A 151 -18.09 8.23 -19.77
N ILE A 152 -17.92 8.45 -18.46
CA ILE A 152 -17.32 7.49 -17.53
C ILE A 152 -18.44 6.85 -16.71
N GLU A 153 -18.56 5.53 -16.81
CA GLU A 153 -19.46 4.76 -15.96
C GLU A 153 -18.77 4.40 -14.64
N LEU A 154 -19.49 4.57 -13.55
CA LEU A 154 -19.10 4.11 -12.21
C LEU A 154 -20.21 3.18 -11.69
N SER A 155 -19.85 1.95 -11.34
CA SER A 155 -20.78 0.92 -10.89
C SER A 155 -21.57 1.36 -9.66
N GLU A 156 -22.80 0.87 -9.52
CA GLU A 156 -23.67 1.19 -8.37
C GLU A 156 -23.00 0.82 -7.04
N GLU A 157 -22.27 -0.30 -6.98
CA GLU A 157 -21.51 -0.68 -5.79
C GLU A 157 -20.36 0.28 -5.50
N ALA A 158 -19.64 0.77 -6.52
CA ALA A 158 -18.58 1.76 -6.31
C ALA A 158 -19.15 3.13 -5.90
N GLN A 159 -20.28 3.55 -6.47
CA GLN A 159 -21.01 4.74 -6.00
C GLN A 159 -21.39 4.59 -4.53
N ARG A 160 -22.01 3.47 -4.16
CA ARG A 160 -22.36 3.15 -2.78
C ARG A 160 -21.11 3.13 -1.88
N ALA A 161 -19.99 2.58 -2.36
CA ALA A 161 -18.73 2.61 -1.64
C ALA A 161 -18.25 4.01 -1.32
N ILE A 162 -18.41 4.98 -2.22
CA ILE A 162 -18.01 6.36 -1.98
C ILE A 162 -18.96 7.04 -0.98
N PHE A 163 -20.28 6.92 -1.19
CA PHE A 163 -21.26 7.81 -0.55
C PHE A 163 -22.06 7.21 0.63
N ASP A 164 -22.27 5.88 0.70
CA ASP A 164 -23.00 5.25 1.83
C ASP A 164 -22.03 4.99 2.98
N PRO A 165 -22.04 5.75 4.09
CA PRO A 165 -21.04 5.62 5.16
C PRO A 165 -21.04 4.26 5.85
N SER A 166 -22.12 3.48 5.74
CA SER A 166 -22.24 2.16 6.35
C SER A 166 -21.65 1.04 5.49
N PHE A 167 -21.58 1.23 4.17
CA PHE A 167 -21.09 0.22 3.25
C PHE A 167 -19.56 0.17 3.26
N ASP A 168 -18.98 -1.01 3.51
CA ASP A 168 -17.54 -1.23 3.52
C ASP A 168 -16.78 -0.20 4.38
N ALA A 169 -17.34 0.12 5.56
CA ALA A 169 -16.91 1.22 6.42
C ALA A 169 -15.48 1.09 6.98
N LYS A 170 -14.91 -0.13 7.00
CA LYS A 170 -13.54 -0.39 7.43
C LYS A 170 -12.79 -1.26 6.42
N LYS A 171 -11.55 -0.89 6.10
CA LYS A 171 -10.65 -1.75 5.32
C LYS A 171 -10.30 -3.03 6.08
N VAL A 172 -9.90 -2.86 7.34
CA VAL A 172 -9.56 -3.94 8.26
C VAL A 172 -10.31 -3.69 9.56
N ASN A 173 -11.17 -4.62 9.94
CA ASN A 173 -11.83 -4.64 11.23
C ASN A 173 -11.10 -5.57 12.20
N ARG A 174 -11.11 -5.20 13.47
CA ARG A 174 -10.46 -5.93 14.57
C ARG A 174 -11.33 -5.95 15.83
N ALA A 175 -12.62 -5.69 15.67
CA ALA A 175 -13.55 -5.70 16.79
C ALA A 175 -13.83 -7.13 17.23
N ASP A 176 -13.98 -7.34 18.54
CA ASP A 176 -14.41 -8.63 19.07
C ASP A 176 -15.89 -8.89 18.77
N GLY A 177 -16.25 -10.15 18.61
CA GLY A 177 -17.65 -10.58 18.44
C GLY A 177 -18.25 -10.34 17.05
N VAL A 178 -17.43 -10.01 16.04
CA VAL A 178 -17.84 -9.94 14.63
C VAL A 178 -16.99 -10.88 13.77
N ASP A 179 -17.51 -11.25 12.61
CA ASP A 179 -16.69 -11.92 11.58
C ASP A 179 -15.71 -10.91 10.99
N LEU A 180 -14.42 -11.11 11.23
CA LEU A 180 -13.39 -10.14 10.83
C LEU A 180 -13.25 -10.04 9.32
N LEU A 181 -13.56 -11.09 8.56
CA LEU A 181 -13.42 -11.11 7.10
C LEU A 181 -14.62 -10.43 6.46
N LEU A 182 -15.84 -10.83 6.82
CA LEU A 182 -17.06 -10.23 6.28
C LEU A 182 -17.23 -8.76 6.68
N SER A 183 -16.65 -8.34 7.81
CA SER A 183 -16.70 -6.94 8.26
C SER A 183 -15.49 -6.10 7.82
N SER A 184 -14.60 -6.65 6.99
CA SER A 184 -13.45 -5.97 6.41
C SER A 184 -13.58 -5.83 4.90
N ALA A 185 -13.33 -4.64 4.37
CA ALA A 185 -13.36 -4.39 2.93
C ALA A 185 -12.10 -4.89 2.19
N VAL A 186 -11.03 -5.26 2.91
CA VAL A 186 -9.78 -5.73 2.30
C VAL A 186 -10.01 -6.94 1.39
N ASN A 187 -9.39 -6.92 0.21
CA ASN A 187 -9.74 -7.84 -0.87
C ASN A 187 -8.85 -9.11 -0.91
N PHE A 188 -8.32 -9.55 0.23
CA PHE A 188 -7.63 -10.85 0.35
C PHE A 188 -8.60 -12.03 0.43
N TYR A 189 -9.87 -11.75 0.74
CA TYR A 189 -10.95 -12.73 0.81
C TYR A 189 -12.10 -12.22 -0.04
N ALA A 190 -12.77 -13.11 -0.78
CA ALA A 190 -14.00 -12.73 -1.48
C ALA A 190 -15.09 -12.32 -0.48
N PRO A 191 -16.04 -11.43 -0.86
CA PRO A 191 -17.04 -10.89 0.07
C PRO A 191 -17.96 -11.91 0.77
N ASN A 192 -17.95 -13.15 0.29
CA ASN A 192 -18.76 -14.27 0.79
C ASN A 192 -17.92 -15.38 1.46
N ILE A 193 -16.69 -15.06 1.88
CA ILE A 193 -15.84 -15.95 2.67
C ILE A 193 -15.92 -15.53 4.13
N THR A 194 -16.40 -16.44 4.99
CA THR A 194 -16.43 -16.20 6.43
C THR A 194 -15.06 -16.41 7.07
N GLN A 195 -14.86 -15.83 8.25
CA GLN A 195 -13.68 -16.09 9.08
C GLN A 195 -13.50 -17.58 9.37
N ALA A 196 -14.56 -18.27 9.76
CA ALA A 196 -14.51 -19.69 10.10
C ALA A 196 -14.09 -20.56 8.91
N GLU A 197 -14.57 -20.25 7.71
CA GLU A 197 -14.18 -20.98 6.50
C GLU A 197 -12.72 -20.76 6.12
N ALA A 198 -12.23 -19.53 6.22
CA ALA A 198 -10.81 -19.22 5.96
C ALA A 198 -9.89 -19.92 6.97
N GLU A 199 -10.24 -19.86 8.27
CA GLU A 199 -9.49 -20.55 9.33
C GLU A 199 -9.47 -22.07 9.10
N ALA A 200 -10.62 -22.67 8.79
CA ALA A 200 -10.71 -24.09 8.47
C ALA A 200 -9.89 -24.46 7.22
N PHE A 201 -9.95 -23.63 6.17
CA PHE A 201 -9.21 -23.84 4.92
C PHE A 201 -7.70 -23.88 5.14
N TYR A 202 -7.14 -22.95 5.91
CA TYR A 202 -5.71 -22.91 6.18
C TYR A 202 -5.26 -23.88 7.27
N ALA A 203 -6.11 -24.21 8.25
CA ALA A 203 -5.81 -25.23 9.25
C ALA A 203 -5.67 -26.64 8.64
N ALA A 204 -6.34 -26.90 7.52
CA ALA A 204 -6.23 -28.15 6.77
C ALA A 204 -4.97 -28.26 5.89
N LYS A 205 -4.18 -27.19 5.75
CA LYS A 205 -2.96 -27.21 4.94
C LYS A 205 -1.83 -27.92 5.68
N GLU A 206 -1.16 -28.83 4.98
CA GLU A 206 -0.01 -29.56 5.52
C GLU A 206 1.31 -28.98 5.01
N ASN A 207 2.32 -28.94 5.88
CA ASN A 207 3.68 -28.61 5.49
C ASN A 207 4.38 -29.88 5.00
N ALA A 208 4.81 -29.88 3.73
CA ALA A 208 5.60 -30.98 3.18
C ALA A 208 6.91 -31.21 3.95
N ASP A 209 7.49 -30.13 4.51
CA ASP A 209 8.64 -30.18 5.41
C ASP A 209 8.30 -29.44 6.72
N PRO A 210 7.98 -30.16 7.82
CA PRO A 210 7.67 -29.54 9.11
C PRO A 210 8.82 -28.73 9.71
N THR A 211 10.06 -28.99 9.31
CA THR A 211 11.23 -28.23 9.78
C THR A 211 11.41 -26.92 9.03
N ARG A 212 10.74 -26.77 7.87
CA ARG A 212 10.76 -25.59 7.01
C ARG A 212 9.33 -25.32 6.49
N PRO A 213 8.40 -24.94 7.38
CA PRO A 213 7.02 -24.70 6.98
C PRO A 213 6.93 -23.55 5.98
N VAL A 214 5.99 -23.64 5.04
CA VAL A 214 5.72 -22.57 4.09
C VAL A 214 4.66 -21.62 4.64
N SER A 215 4.68 -20.38 4.19
CA SER A 215 3.63 -19.39 4.50
C SER A 215 2.40 -19.64 3.64
N HIS A 216 1.48 -20.49 4.11
CA HIS A 216 0.20 -20.74 3.44
C HIS A 216 -0.62 -19.45 3.30
N GLY A 217 -1.24 -19.25 2.14
CA GLY A 217 -2.09 -18.07 1.89
C GLY A 217 -1.37 -16.74 1.69
N LEU A 218 -0.03 -16.73 1.62
CA LEU A 218 0.74 -15.47 1.60
C LEU A 218 0.53 -14.64 0.31
N ASN A 219 0.39 -15.32 -0.83
CA ASN A 219 0.32 -14.69 -2.15
C ASN A 219 -0.93 -15.11 -2.91
N SER A 220 -2.08 -15.14 -2.24
CA SER A 220 -3.35 -15.52 -2.85
C SER A 220 -4.51 -14.68 -2.30
N ARG A 221 -5.59 -14.68 -3.06
CA ARG A 221 -6.91 -14.27 -2.58
C ARG A 221 -7.76 -15.51 -2.41
N LEU A 222 -8.40 -15.68 -1.25
CA LEU A 222 -9.28 -16.81 -1.00
C LEU A 222 -10.66 -16.48 -1.58
N SER A 223 -11.14 -17.32 -2.49
CA SER A 223 -12.35 -17.10 -3.27
C SER A 223 -13.22 -18.35 -3.31
N ARG A 224 -14.47 -18.19 -3.75
CA ARG A 224 -15.43 -19.28 -3.93
C ARG A 224 -15.84 -19.40 -5.37
N ASP A 225 -15.83 -20.60 -5.92
CA ASP A 225 -16.27 -20.86 -7.27
C ASP A 225 -17.81 -20.96 -7.38
N LYS A 226 -18.30 -21.18 -8.59
CA LYS A 226 -19.75 -21.32 -8.88
C LYS A 226 -20.40 -22.58 -8.27
N ASN A 227 -19.60 -23.58 -7.88
CA ASN A 227 -20.06 -24.82 -7.26
C ASN A 227 -20.06 -24.71 -5.72
N GLY A 228 -19.50 -23.63 -5.18
CA GLY A 228 -19.40 -23.37 -3.75
C GLY A 228 -18.05 -23.76 -3.13
N GLU A 229 -17.10 -24.26 -3.94
CA GLU A 229 -15.78 -24.70 -3.49
C GLU A 229 -14.85 -23.50 -3.24
N ILE A 230 -14.15 -23.52 -2.11
CA ILE A 230 -13.19 -22.49 -1.74
C ILE A 230 -11.83 -22.82 -2.36
N TYR A 231 -11.20 -21.84 -2.99
CA TYR A 231 -9.90 -21.98 -3.64
C TYR A 231 -9.06 -20.70 -3.56
N GLU A 232 -7.77 -20.83 -3.83
CA GLU A 232 -6.82 -19.71 -3.84
C GLU A 232 -6.62 -19.17 -5.27
N GLU A 233 -6.94 -17.89 -5.48
CA GLU A 233 -6.51 -17.13 -6.64
C GLU A 233 -5.05 -16.68 -6.46
N VAL A 234 -4.10 -17.54 -6.86
CA VAL A 234 -2.67 -17.31 -6.65
C VAL A 234 -2.17 -16.10 -7.45
N PHE A 235 -1.46 -15.19 -6.78
CA PHE A 235 -0.80 -14.04 -7.36
C PHE A 235 0.46 -14.51 -8.06
N SER A 236 0.43 -14.55 -9.39
CA SER A 236 1.55 -15.02 -10.21
C SER A 236 1.44 -14.55 -11.66
N ALA A 237 2.52 -14.71 -12.43
CA ALA A 237 2.54 -14.42 -13.87
C ALA A 237 1.53 -15.24 -14.71
N ARG A 238 0.90 -16.27 -14.12
CA ARG A 238 -0.13 -17.12 -14.76
C ARG A 238 -1.47 -17.08 -14.03
N GLY A 239 -1.59 -16.29 -12.96
CA GLY A 239 -2.77 -16.25 -12.10
C GLY A 239 -3.29 -14.83 -11.92
N ARG A 240 -3.79 -14.52 -10.72
CA ARG A 240 -4.27 -13.18 -10.40
C ARG A 240 -3.09 -12.19 -10.49
N TYR A 241 -3.38 -11.00 -11.00
CA TYR A 241 -2.41 -9.92 -11.27
C TYR A 241 -1.30 -10.25 -12.29
N ALA A 242 -1.50 -11.25 -13.16
CA ALA A 242 -0.51 -11.65 -14.15
C ALA A 242 0.05 -10.50 -15.01
N SER A 243 -0.77 -9.50 -15.36
CA SER A 243 -0.31 -8.34 -16.15
C SER A 243 0.80 -7.57 -15.41
N SER A 244 0.52 -7.10 -14.20
CA SER A 244 1.49 -6.37 -13.38
C SER A 244 2.69 -7.23 -12.99
N ILE A 245 2.47 -8.52 -12.67
CA ILE A 245 3.58 -9.41 -12.28
C ILE A 245 4.55 -9.67 -13.44
N LYS A 246 4.06 -9.77 -14.69
CA LYS A 246 4.94 -9.86 -15.85
C LYS A 246 5.77 -8.59 -16.05
N GLU A 247 5.17 -7.43 -15.83
CA GLU A 247 5.89 -6.15 -15.89
C GLU A 247 6.96 -6.05 -14.79
N ILE A 248 6.68 -6.55 -13.58
CA ILE A 248 7.67 -6.65 -12.48
C ILE A 248 8.86 -7.54 -12.88
N MET A 249 8.61 -8.63 -13.61
CA MET A 249 9.65 -9.59 -14.00
C MET A 249 10.59 -9.05 -15.08
N GLY A 250 10.13 -8.12 -15.91
CA GLY A 250 10.85 -7.60 -17.08
C GLY A 250 10.65 -8.44 -18.33
#